data_AF-A0A4R6ETX2-F1
#
_entry.id   AF-A0A4R6ETX2-F1
#
_cell.length_a   1.000
_cell.length_b   1.000
_cell.length_c   1.000
_cell.angle_alpha   90.00
_cell.angle_beta   90.00
_cell.angle_gamma   90.00
#
_symmetry.space_group_name_H-M   'P 1'
#
loop_
_entity.id
_entity.type
_entity.pdbx_description
1 polymer ?
#
loop_
_entity_poly.entity_id
_entity_poly.type
_entity_poly.pdbx_seq_one_letter_code
_entity_poly.pdbx_strand_id
1 'polypeptide(L)'
;MLHSETYKFQYTRQQGRQRTYDVVLNIVQRDSGVFAYESWVHFAHEFKGNGLVFPLNAKTATDAAAEARGRIEDEIEHLAGVAE
;
A
#
# COMPACT_ATOMS: atom_id res chain seq x y z
N MET A 1 -9.72 -7.61 19.22
CA MET A 1 -8.49 -6.77 19.23
C MET A 1 -8.04 -6.69 17.78
N LEU A 2 -8.09 -5.50 17.18
CA LEU A 2 -7.62 -5.32 15.81
C LEU A 2 -6.10 -5.49 15.81
N HIS A 3 -5.60 -6.53 15.14
CA HIS A 3 -4.17 -6.64 14.88
C HIS A 3 -3.87 -5.73 13.69
N SER A 4 -3.08 -4.69 13.94
CA SER A 4 -2.63 -3.76 12.91
C SER A 4 -1.11 -3.83 12.78
N GLU A 5 -0.61 -4.06 11.57
CA GLU A 5 0.81 -4.07 11.27
C GLU A 5 1.12 -3.01 10.22
N THR A 6 2.15 -2.20 10.47
CA THR A 6 2.56 -1.12 9.58
C THR A 6 3.92 -1.43 8.97
N TYR A 7 3.99 -1.38 7.64
CA TYR A 7 5.18 -1.55 6.84
C TYR A 7 5.57 -0.21 6.22
N LYS A 8 6.87 0.06 6.16
CA LYS A 8 7.43 1.22 5.47
C LYS A 8 8.48 0.73 4.50
N PHE A 9 8.37 1.14 3.24
CA PHE A 9 9.31 0.75 2.21
C PHE A 9 9.38 1.84 1.14
N GLN A 10 10.45 1.79 0.35
CA GLN A 10 10.59 2.63 -0.83
C GLN A 10 10.36 1.80 -2.08
N TYR A 11 9.70 2.39 -3.07
CA TYR A 11 9.48 1.77 -4.36
C TYR A 11 9.87 2.73 -5.49
N THR A 12 10.83 2.31 -6.32
CA THR A 12 11.22 3.06 -7.51
C THR A 12 10.41 2.54 -8.69
N ARG A 13 9.69 3.45 -9.33
CA ARG A 13 8.91 3.13 -10.52
C ARG A 13 9.83 2.62 -11.63
N GLN A 14 9.49 1.49 -12.23
CA GLN A 14 10.25 0.87 -13.31
C GLN A 14 9.85 1.42 -14.68
N GLN A 15 8.61 1.88 -14.80
CA GLN A 15 8.06 2.48 -16.01
C GLN A 15 8.02 4.01 -15.94
N GLY A 16 8.12 4.67 -17.09
CA GLY A 16 8.01 6.14 -17.19
C GLY A 16 9.14 6.88 -16.47
N ARG A 17 8.80 7.94 -15.71
CA ARG A 17 9.78 8.65 -14.87
C ARG A 17 10.12 7.79 -13.66
N GLN A 18 11.40 7.42 -13.54
CA GLN A 18 11.95 6.58 -12.46
C GLN A 18 12.02 7.34 -11.12
N ARG A 19 10.85 7.72 -10.62
CA ARG A 19 10.69 8.38 -9.31
C ARG A 19 10.70 7.30 -8.23
N THR A 20 11.41 7.58 -7.13
CA THR A 20 11.37 6.77 -5.92
C THR A 20 10.33 7.33 -4.98
N TYR A 21 9.35 6.50 -4.62
CA TYR A 21 8.26 6.85 -3.72
C TYR A 21 8.48 6.23 -2.35
N ASP A 22 8.17 6.99 -1.29
CA ASP A 22 8.11 6.52 0.08
C ASP A 22 6.70 6.01 0.37
N VAL A 23 6.57 4.73 0.70
CA VAL A 23 5.29 4.07 0.93
C VAL A 23 5.17 3.68 2.40
N VAL A 24 4.06 4.10 3.01
CA VAL A 24 3.59 3.59 4.29
C VAL A 24 2.38 2.71 4.01
N LEU A 25 2.40 1.47 4.48
CA LEU A 25 1.33 0.50 4.29
C LEU A 25 0.88 -0.02 5.65
N ASN A 26 -0.37 0.19 6.01
CA ASN A 26 -0.97 -0.29 7.23
C ASN A 26 -1.97 -1.41 6.90
N ILE A 27 -1.82 -2.56 7.53
CA ILE A 27 -2.68 -3.72 7.34
C ILE A 27 -3.41 -3.98 8.63
N VAL A 28 -4.73 -4.10 8.55
CA VAL A 28 -5.60 -4.32 9.69
C VAL A 28 -6.41 -5.60 9.48
N GLN A 29 -6.42 -6.47 10.48
CA GLN A 29 -7.34 -7.59 10.54
C GLN A 29 -8.58 -7.18 11.33
N ARG A 30 -9.75 -7.15 10.66
CA ARG A 30 -11.04 -6.88 11.29
C ARG A 30 -11.50 -8.08 12.12
N ASP A 31 -12.36 -7.85 13.10
CA ASP A 31 -12.93 -8.94 13.93
C ASP A 31 -13.71 -9.98 13.10
N SER A 32 -14.12 -9.65 11.88
CA SER A 32 -14.71 -10.60 10.91
C SER A 32 -13.69 -11.56 10.27
N GLY A 33 -12.41 -11.44 10.60
CA GLY A 33 -11.31 -12.21 9.98
C GLY A 33 -10.84 -11.66 8.63
N VAL A 34 -11.51 -10.62 8.10
CA VAL A 34 -11.14 -9.98 6.83
C VAL A 34 -9.95 -9.04 7.05
N PHE A 35 -8.95 -9.19 6.18
CA PHE A 35 -7.84 -8.25 6.12
C PHE A 35 -8.20 -7.05 5.23
N ALA A 36 -7.78 -5.86 5.65
CA ALA A 36 -7.85 -4.66 4.86
C ALA A 36 -6.52 -3.92 4.96
N TYR A 37 -6.20 -3.11 3.96
CA TYR A 37 -5.05 -2.22 4.04
C TYR A 37 -5.43 -0.78 3.73
N GLU A 38 -4.62 0.11 4.28
CA GLU A 38 -4.58 1.52 3.95
C GLU A 38 -3.11 1.86 3.69
N SER A 39 -2.84 2.71 2.72
CA SER A 39 -1.47 3.12 2.42
C SER A 39 -1.40 4.60 2.15
N TRP A 40 -0.19 5.14 2.21
CA TRP A 40 0.16 6.50 1.84
C TRP A 40 1.47 6.47 1.06
N VAL A 41 1.47 7.11 -0.10
CA VAL A 41 2.56 7.24 -1.04
C VAL A 41 3.01 8.70 -1.06
N HIS A 42 4.29 8.92 -0.82
CA HIS A 42 4.90 10.23 -0.86
C HIS A 42 6.02 10.27 -1.90
N PHE A 43 6.23 11.43 -2.51
CA PHE A 43 7.37 11.69 -3.37
C PHE A 43 7.93 13.06 -3.02
N ALA A 44 9.23 13.14 -2.74
CA ALA A 44 9.90 14.39 -2.36
C ALA A 44 9.18 15.13 -1.20
N HIS A 45 8.74 14.37 -0.19
CA HIS A 45 7.93 14.85 0.95
C HIS A 45 6.52 15.37 0.62
N GLU A 46 6.08 15.28 -0.63
CA GLU A 46 4.72 15.60 -1.02
C GLU A 46 3.86 14.34 -1.03
N PHE A 47 2.66 14.41 -0.46
CA PHE A 47 1.69 13.33 -0.52
C PHE A 47 1.17 13.19 -1.96
N LYS A 48 1.29 11.99 -2.51
CA LYS A 48 0.92 11.70 -3.91
C LYS A 48 -0.40 10.95 -4.05
N GLY A 49 -0.95 10.45 -2.94
CA GLY A 49 -2.03 9.45 -2.86
C GLY A 49 -1.54 8.38 -1.90
N ASN A 50 -2.24 7.41 -1.34
CA ASN A 50 -3.62 7.07 -1.13
C ASN A 50 -3.91 7.22 0.39
N GLY A 51 -5.13 6.94 0.82
CA GLY A 51 -5.62 7.13 2.20
C GLY A 51 -7.02 6.52 2.34
N LEU A 52 -7.21 5.44 1.60
CA LEU A 52 -8.45 4.70 1.46
C LEU A 52 -8.22 3.28 1.95
N VAL A 53 -9.26 2.71 2.55
CA VAL A 53 -9.22 1.35 3.08
C VAL A 53 -9.75 0.38 2.04
N PHE A 54 -8.89 -0.54 1.60
CA PHE A 54 -9.24 -1.58 0.63
C PHE A 54 -9.27 -2.96 1.27
N PRO A 55 -10.27 -3.81 0.96
CA PRO A 55 -10.29 -5.19 1.41
C PRO A 55 -9.25 -6.04 0.66
N LEU A 56 -8.68 -7.00 1.39
CA LEU A 56 -7.74 -8.01 0.88
C LEU A 56 -8.43 -9.37 0.82
N ASN A 57 -7.97 -10.19 -0.13
CA ASN A 57 -8.44 -11.57 -0.27
C ASN A 57 -7.60 -12.56 0.54
N ALA A 58 -6.46 -12.11 1.08
CA ALA A 58 -5.57 -12.87 1.93
C ALA A 58 -6.26 -13.49 3.15
N LYS A 59 -5.78 -14.67 3.53
CA LYS A 59 -6.27 -15.42 4.72
C LYS A 59 -5.28 -15.40 5.88
N THR A 60 -4.04 -14.97 5.63
CA THR A 60 -2.98 -14.86 6.62
C THR A 60 -2.38 -13.45 6.59
N ALA A 61 -1.77 -13.02 7.70
CA ALA A 61 -1.12 -11.72 7.76
C ALA A 61 0.03 -11.59 6.74
N THR A 62 0.80 -12.66 6.53
CA THR A 62 1.89 -12.71 5.56
C THR A 62 1.37 -12.55 4.12
N ASP A 63 0.30 -13.26 3.77
CA ASP A 63 -0.32 -13.13 2.44
C ASP A 63 -0.94 -11.75 2.26
N ALA A 64 -1.51 -11.17 3.33
CA ALA A 64 -2.09 -9.83 3.31
C ALA A 64 -1.02 -8.78 3.03
N ALA A 65 0.15 -8.92 3.66
CA ALA A 65 1.31 -8.07 3.41
C ALA A 65 1.80 -8.16 1.96
N ALA A 66 1.93 -9.37 1.43
CA ALA A 66 2.35 -9.57 0.05
C ALA A 66 1.33 -9.03 -0.96
N GLU A 67 0.04 -9.30 -0.76
CA GLU A 67 -1.04 -8.83 -1.63
C GLU A 67 -1.14 -7.31 -1.62
N ALA A 68 -1.16 -6.70 -0.44
CA ALA A 68 -1.28 -5.25 -0.30
C ALA A 68 -0.07 -4.52 -0.89
N ARG A 69 1.14 -5.05 -0.67
CA ARG A 69 2.36 -4.53 -1.29
C ARG A 69 2.29 -4.60 -2.81
N GLY A 70 1.92 -5.75 -3.37
CA GLY A 70 1.80 -5.93 -4.82
C GLY A 70 0.80 -4.96 -5.46
N ARG A 71 -0.35 -4.72 -4.80
CA ARG A 71 -1.33 -3.73 -5.26
C ARG A 71 -0.77 -2.31 -5.26
N ILE A 72 -0.01 -1.91 -4.24
CA ILE A 72 0.58 -0.56 -4.20
C ILE A 72 1.70 -0.37 -5.21
N GLU A 73 2.54 -1.38 -5.41
CA GLU A 73 3.55 -1.34 -6.47
C GLU A 73 2.88 -1.18 -7.84
N ASP A 74 1.79 -1.91 -8.11
CA ASP A 74 0.98 -1.78 -9.34
C ASP A 74 0.31 -0.39 -9.48
N GLU A 75 -0.32 0.12 -8.41
CA GLU A 75 -0.92 1.45 -8.38
C GLU A 75 0.10 2.55 -8.70
N ILE A 76 1.32 2.46 -8.15
CA ILE A 76 2.42 3.37 -8.45
C ILE A 76 2.86 3.20 -9.92
N GLU A 77 3.03 1.97 -10.40
CA GLU A 77 3.41 1.65 -11.79
C GLU A 77 2.37 2.11 -12.82
N HIS A 78 1.10 2.28 -12.44
CA HIS A 78 0.03 2.74 -13.32
C HIS A 78 -0.45 4.17 -13.03
N LEU A 79 0.11 4.83 -12.00
CA LEU A 79 -0.37 6.12 -11.47
C LEU A 79 -1.86 6.09 -11.10
N ALA A 80 -2.36 4.91 -10.72
CA ALA A 80 -3.74 4.73 -10.31
C ALA A 80 -3.91 5.33 -8.90
N GLY A 81 -4.45 6.55 -8.83
CA GLY A 81 -4.59 7.27 -7.55
C GLY A 81 -3.29 7.91 -7.05
N VAL A 82 -2.24 7.99 -7.89
CA VAL A 82 -0.98 8.70 -7.60
C VAL A 82 -0.87 9.89 -8.56
N ALA A 83 -0.90 11.12 -8.05
CA ALA A 83 -0.81 12.33 -8.87
C ALA A 83 0.66 12.70 -9.15
N GLU A 84 1.10 12.76 -10.41
CA GLU A 84 2.48 13.15 -10.77
C GLU A 84 2.80 14.63 -10.63
#